data_AF-A0A3A4WQE7-F1
#
_entry.id   AF-A0A3A4WQE7-F1
#
_cell.length_a   1.000
_cell.length_b   1.000
_cell.length_c   1.000
_cell.angle_alpha   90.00
_cell.angle_beta   90.00
_cell.angle_gamma   90.00
#
_symmetry.space_group_name_H-M   'P 1'
#
loop_
_entity.id
_entity.type
_entity.pdbx_description
1 polymer ?
#
loop_
_entity_poly.entity_id
_entity_poly.type
_entity_poly.pdbx_seq_one_letter_code
_entity_poly.pdbx_strand_id
1 'polypeptide(L)'
;YKKRIDSLYRLHKKGIKTWVSIEPYPTPNIIDQDFVDILGSISFVDKIIFGRLNYNAMVTRYPDYKNFYNDLSQQVIEFSERNNKECHIKNGTMTNGVSKKDIRGNRLVACGV
;
A
#
# COMPACT_ATOMS: atom_id res chain seq x y z
N TYR A 1 4.60 9.24 13.79
CA TYR A 1 3.81 9.92 12.73
C TYR A 1 2.38 10.30 13.14
N LYS A 2 1.84 9.83 14.29
CA LYS A 2 0.46 10.09 14.75
C LYS A 2 -0.03 11.54 14.63
N LYS A 3 0.70 12.52 15.18
CA LYS A 3 0.33 13.96 15.09
C LYS A 3 0.13 14.47 13.65
N ARG A 4 0.89 13.94 12.68
CA ARG A 4 0.76 14.30 11.25
C ARG A 4 -0.53 13.74 10.66
N ILE A 5 -0.86 12.49 10.99
CA ILE A 5 -2.12 11.85 10.60
C ILE A 5 -3.31 12.59 11.19
N ASP A 6 -3.27 12.90 12.50
CA ASP A 6 -4.35 13.65 13.17
C ASP A 6 -4.58 15.02 12.52
N SER A 7 -3.51 15.70 12.12
CA SER A 7 -3.59 16.98 11.43
C SER A 7 -4.24 16.86 10.05
N LEU A 8 -3.89 15.82 9.29
CA LEU A 8 -4.50 15.53 7.99
C LEU A 8 -5.97 15.13 8.14
N TYR A 9 -6.32 14.35 9.17
CA TYR A 9 -7.69 13.97 9.47
C TYR A 9 -8.57 15.19 9.76
N ARG A 10 -8.05 16.18 10.50
CA ARG A 10 -8.77 17.45 10.74
C ARG A 10 -9.06 18.22 9.45
N LEU A 11 -8.19 18.14 8.44
CA LEU A 11 -8.43 18.75 7.13
C LEU A 11 -9.52 17.98 6.36
N HIS A 12 -9.42 16.65 6.33
CA HIS A 12 -10.45 15.79 5.74
C HIS A 12 -11.84 16.05 6.34
N LYS A 13 -11.94 16.16 7.68
CA LYS A 13 -13.20 16.47 8.38
C LYS A 13 -13.79 17.85 8.04
N LYS A 14 -13.00 18.75 7.45
CA LYS A 14 -13.47 20.04 6.91
C LYS A 14 -13.87 19.97 5.43
N GLY A 15 -13.92 18.77 4.84
CA GLY A 15 -14.25 18.56 3.42
C GLY A 15 -13.09 18.86 2.46
N ILE A 16 -11.86 19.02 2.97
CA ILE A 16 -10.68 19.26 2.13
C ILE A 16 -10.18 17.92 1.60
N LYS A 17 -9.92 17.84 0.29
CA LYS A 17 -9.33 16.66 -0.32
C LYS A 17 -7.91 16.43 0.21
N THR A 18 -7.63 15.20 0.60
CA THR A 18 -6.40 14.78 1.28
C THR A 18 -5.71 13.65 0.54
N TRP A 19 -4.38 13.66 0.60
CA TRP A 19 -3.57 12.57 0.07
C TRP A 19 -2.32 12.35 0.90
N VAL A 20 -1.74 11.16 0.74
CA VAL A 20 -0.45 10.81 1.32
C VAL A 20 0.47 10.22 0.25
N SER A 21 1.75 10.54 0.35
CA SER A 21 2.81 9.80 -0.33
C SER A 21 3.52 8.93 0.70
N ILE A 22 3.57 7.62 0.46
CA ILE A 22 4.12 6.63 1.38
C ILE A 22 5.21 5.85 0.66
N GLU A 23 6.35 5.68 1.30
CA GLU A 23 7.40 4.78 0.83
C GLU A 23 7.12 3.36 1.33
N PRO A 24 7.53 2.30 0.62
CA PRO A 24 7.47 0.95 1.15
C PRO A 24 8.19 0.88 2.50
N TYR A 25 7.76 -0.01 3.40
CA TYR A 25 8.50 -0.21 4.63
C TYR A 25 9.86 -0.87 4.34
N PRO A 26 10.88 -0.71 5.22
CA PRO A 26 12.11 -1.46 5.08
C PRO A 26 11.82 -2.97 5.06
N THR A 27 12.70 -3.74 4.45
CA THR A 27 12.60 -5.20 4.44
C THR A 27 12.71 -5.79 5.86
N PRO A 28 12.19 -7.01 6.10
CA PRO A 28 12.13 -7.60 7.45
C PRO A 28 13.49 -7.75 8.17
N ASN A 29 14.59 -7.81 7.43
CA ASN A 29 15.95 -7.81 8.00
C ASN A 29 16.37 -6.46 8.62
N ILE A 30 15.57 -5.40 8.46
CA ILE A 30 15.79 -4.07 9.04
C ILE A 30 14.77 -3.82 10.17
N ILE A 31 13.49 -4.05 9.90
CA ILE A 31 12.40 -3.92 10.88
C ILE A 31 11.21 -4.77 10.44
N ASP A 32 10.55 -5.40 11.42
CA ASP A 32 9.32 -6.16 11.20
C ASP A 32 8.12 -5.36 11.74
N GLN A 33 7.15 -5.05 10.87
CA GLN A 33 5.99 -4.21 11.17
C GLN A 33 4.80 -4.61 10.27
N ASP A 34 3.59 -4.52 10.84
CA ASP A 34 2.36 -4.76 10.09
C ASP A 34 1.97 -3.55 9.24
N PHE A 35 2.04 -3.71 7.91
CA PHE A 35 1.68 -2.67 6.94
C PHE A 35 0.18 -2.35 6.95
N VAL A 36 -0.67 -3.29 7.37
CA VAL A 36 -2.13 -3.14 7.43
C VAL A 36 -2.52 -2.05 8.42
N ASP A 37 -1.86 -1.97 9.57
CA ASP A 37 -2.12 -0.94 10.58
C ASP A 37 -1.86 0.48 10.05
N ILE A 38 -0.82 0.63 9.23
CA ILE A 38 -0.51 1.90 8.59
C ILE A 38 -1.61 2.29 7.62
N LEU A 39 -2.04 1.38 6.76
CA LEU A 39 -3.15 1.62 5.82
C LEU A 39 -4.45 1.96 6.57
N GLY A 40 -4.74 1.26 7.66
CA GLY A 40 -5.88 1.55 8.53
C GLY A 40 -5.84 2.98 9.09
N SER A 41 -4.67 3.41 9.56
CA SER A 41 -4.47 4.75 10.16
C SER A 41 -4.69 5.91 9.18
N ILE A 42 -4.59 5.67 7.88
CA ILE A 42 -4.79 6.67 6.81
C ILE A 42 -6.05 6.40 5.98
N SER A 43 -6.93 5.50 6.44
CA SER A 43 -8.13 5.08 5.71
C SER A 43 -9.10 6.22 5.35
N PHE A 44 -8.96 7.39 5.97
CA PHE A 44 -9.76 8.58 5.66
C PHE A 44 -9.29 9.36 4.43
N VAL A 45 -8.08 9.12 3.91
CA VAL A 45 -7.54 9.92 2.79
C VAL A 45 -8.23 9.59 1.47
N ASP A 46 -8.24 10.55 0.55
CA ASP A 46 -8.85 10.41 -0.78
C ASP A 46 -7.91 9.75 -1.79
N LYS A 47 -6.59 9.93 -1.59
CA LYS A 47 -5.57 9.41 -2.50
C LYS A 47 -4.32 8.90 -1.79
N ILE A 48 -3.80 7.79 -2.29
CA ILE A 48 -2.53 7.20 -1.87
C ILE A 48 -1.56 7.18 -3.06
N ILE A 49 -0.38 7.74 -2.84
CA ILE A 49 0.76 7.65 -3.75
C ILE A 49 1.80 6.75 -3.07
N PHE A 50 2.10 5.60 -3.64
CA PHE A 50 3.01 4.63 -3.02
C PHE A 50 4.29 4.48 -3.82
N GLY A 51 5.44 4.42 -3.14
CA GLY A 51 6.70 4.05 -3.77
C GLY A 51 7.82 5.08 -3.73
N ARG A 52 8.89 4.73 -4.45
CA ARG A 52 10.29 5.13 -4.26
C ARG A 52 10.88 4.60 -2.95
N LEU A 53 12.04 3.95 -3.08
CA LEU A 53 12.83 3.45 -1.95
C LEU A 53 13.92 4.48 -1.66
N ASN A 54 13.94 5.04 -0.45
CA ASN A 54 15.04 5.85 0.02
C ASN A 54 15.81 5.16 1.15
N TYR A 55 15.94 3.84 1.06
CA TYR A 55 16.66 3.05 2.05
C TYR A 55 18.07 2.71 1.59
N ASN A 56 18.93 2.44 2.58
CA ASN A 56 20.31 2.05 2.35
C ASN A 56 20.44 0.71 1.61
N ALA A 57 21.66 0.37 1.21
CA ALA A 57 21.96 -0.90 0.54
C ALA A 57 21.65 -2.17 1.39
N MET A 58 21.15 -2.05 2.62
CA MET A 58 20.73 -3.22 3.42
C MET A 58 19.45 -3.86 2.89
N VAL A 59 18.63 -3.11 2.15
CA VAL A 59 17.42 -3.64 1.52
C VAL A 59 17.73 -4.77 0.55
N THR A 60 18.76 -4.59 -0.29
CA THR A 60 19.15 -5.61 -1.29
C THR A 60 19.77 -6.86 -0.66
N ARG A 61 20.07 -6.84 0.65
CA ARG A 61 20.53 -8.02 1.39
C ARG A 61 19.40 -8.94 1.80
N TYR A 62 18.14 -8.49 1.77
CA TYR A 62 17.00 -9.38 1.93
C TYR A 62 16.81 -10.15 0.61
N PRO A 63 16.95 -11.49 0.61
CA PRO A 63 17.01 -12.28 -0.62
C PRO A 63 15.82 -12.06 -1.56
N ASP A 64 14.65 -11.69 -1.01
CA ASP A 64 13.42 -11.51 -1.76
C ASP A 64 12.82 -10.09 -1.69
N TYR A 65 13.67 -9.08 -1.62
CA TYR A 65 13.24 -7.68 -1.45
C TYR A 65 12.32 -7.20 -2.58
N LYS A 66 12.48 -7.74 -3.79
CA LYS A 66 11.63 -7.39 -4.94
C LYS A 66 10.20 -7.88 -4.75
N ASN A 67 10.00 -9.15 -4.38
CA ASN A 67 8.66 -9.66 -4.15
C ASN A 67 8.03 -9.00 -2.93
N PHE A 68 8.80 -8.79 -1.85
CA PHE A 68 8.33 -8.04 -0.70
C PHE A 68 7.74 -6.66 -1.10
N TYR A 69 8.41 -5.92 -1.98
CA TYR A 69 7.87 -4.64 -2.46
C TYR A 69 6.71 -4.77 -3.44
N ASN A 70 6.68 -5.84 -4.25
CA ASN A 70 5.51 -6.14 -5.08
C ASN A 70 4.29 -6.43 -4.19
N ASP A 71 4.46 -7.20 -3.11
CA ASP A 71 3.40 -7.57 -2.17
C ASP A 71 2.88 -6.35 -1.41
N LEU A 72 3.76 -5.48 -0.91
CA LEU A 72 3.34 -4.22 -0.30
C LEU A 72 2.58 -3.35 -1.30
N SER A 73 3.04 -3.28 -2.55
CA SER A 73 2.34 -2.53 -3.60
C SER A 73 0.95 -3.10 -3.87
N GLN A 74 0.83 -4.44 -3.92
CA GLN A 74 -0.43 -5.14 -4.11
C GLN A 74 -1.40 -4.86 -2.95
N GLN A 75 -0.92 -4.88 -1.71
CA GLN A 75 -1.73 -4.50 -0.54
C GLN A 75 -2.27 -3.07 -0.64
N VAL A 76 -1.47 -2.11 -1.11
CA VAL A 76 -1.95 -0.72 -1.33
C VAL A 76 -3.02 -0.66 -2.41
N ILE A 77 -2.84 -1.39 -3.52
CA ILE A 77 -3.82 -1.45 -4.62
C ILE A 77 -5.15 -2.00 -4.09
N GLU A 78 -5.13 -3.18 -3.48
CA GLU A 78 -6.33 -3.84 -2.96
C GLU A 78 -7.02 -3.04 -1.86
N PHE A 79 -6.25 -2.39 -0.99
CA PHE A 79 -6.80 -1.49 0.02
C PHE A 79 -7.49 -0.29 -0.63
N SER A 80 -6.87 0.31 -1.64
CA SER A 80 -7.42 1.49 -2.34
C SER A 80 -8.70 1.13 -3.10
N GLU A 81 -8.73 0.00 -3.79
CA GLU A 81 -9.92 -0.50 -4.50
C GLU A 81 -11.08 -0.75 -3.53
N ARG A 82 -10.84 -1.50 -2.43
CA ARG A 82 -11.88 -1.80 -1.44
C ARG A 82 -12.45 -0.56 -0.75
N ASN A 83 -11.67 0.50 -0.63
CA ASN A 83 -12.05 1.74 0.06
C ASN A 83 -12.35 2.90 -0.90
N ASN A 84 -12.50 2.62 -2.21
CA ASN A 84 -12.78 3.59 -3.27
C ASN A 84 -11.86 4.82 -3.24
N LYS A 85 -10.54 4.59 -3.28
CA LYS A 85 -9.49 5.62 -3.21
C LYS A 85 -8.74 5.74 -4.53
N GLU A 86 -8.27 6.95 -4.83
CA GLU A 86 -7.28 7.11 -5.89
C GLU A 86 -5.95 6.48 -5.47
N CYS A 87 -5.35 5.67 -6.34
CA CYS A 87 -4.06 5.03 -6.09
C CYS A 87 -3.07 5.34 -7.22
N HIS A 88 -1.83 5.65 -6.87
CA HIS A 88 -0.73 5.72 -7.82
C HIS A 88 0.51 5.01 -7.25
N ILE A 89 0.91 3.92 -7.89
CA ILE A 89 2.19 3.27 -7.62
C ILE A 89 3.27 3.95 -8.47
N LYS A 90 4.29 4.53 -7.82
CA LYS A 90 5.39 5.20 -8.52
C LYS A 90 6.19 4.20 -9.34
N ASN A 91 6.62 4.63 -10.52
CA ASN A 91 7.49 3.85 -11.41
C ASN A 91 8.74 3.35 -10.67
N GLY A 92 9.11 2.09 -10.93
CA GLY A 92 10.27 1.44 -10.31
C GLY A 92 10.02 0.87 -8.90
N THR A 93 8.80 1.00 -8.36
CA THR A 93 8.44 0.37 -7.07
C THR A 93 8.13 -1.12 -7.24
N MET A 94 7.40 -1.46 -8.30
CA MET A 94 7.11 -2.85 -8.68
C MET A 94 8.05 -3.29 -9.79
N THR A 95 8.43 -4.57 -9.77
CA THR A 95 9.12 -5.22 -10.88
C THR A 95 8.10 -5.88 -11.82
N ASN A 96 8.36 -5.89 -13.14
CA ASN A 96 7.43 -6.31 -14.21
C ASN A 96 6.99 -7.81 -14.20
N GLY A 97 7.02 -8.50 -13.06
CA GLY A 97 6.65 -9.91 -12.89
C GLY A 97 5.23 -10.16 -12.38
N VAL A 98 4.48 -9.13 -11.96
CA VAL A 98 3.08 -9.32 -11.55
C VAL A 98 2.21 -9.42 -12.81
N SER A 99 2.17 -10.62 -13.38
CA SER A 99 1.24 -10.98 -14.44
C SER A 99 -0.19 -10.72 -13.95
N LYS A 100 -1.02 -10.06 -14.76
CA LYS A 100 -2.47 -9.88 -14.54
C LYS A 100 -3.28 -11.20 -14.50
N LYS A 101 -2.64 -12.34 -14.20
CA LYS A 101 -3.20 -13.69 -14.21
C LYS A 101 -2.93 -14.38 -12.86
N ASP A 102 -3.52 -13.85 -11.79
CA ASP A 102 -4.02 -14.73 -10.71
C ASP A 102 -5.22 -14.12 -9.96
N ILE A 103 -5.99 -13.27 -10.65
CA ILE A 103 -7.17 -12.56 -10.08
C ILE A 103 -8.44 -13.44 -10.13
N ARG A 104 -8.30 -14.77 -10.15
CA ARG A 104 -9.44 -15.70 -10.10
C ARG A 104 -9.24 -16.79 -9.05
N GLY A 105 -8.91 -16.35 -7.83
CA GLY A 105 -9.11 -17.14 -6.62
C GLY A 105 -10.58 -17.14 -6.21
N ASN A 106 -11.33 -18.10 -6.75
CA ASN A 106 -12.44 -18.79 -6.09
C ASN A 106 -13.48 -17.96 -5.29
N ARG A 107 -14.60 -17.63 -5.93
CA ARG A 107 -15.89 -17.46 -5.22
C ARG A 107 -16.94 -18.32 -5.93
N LEU A 108 -17.12 -19.54 -5.43
CA LEU A 108 -18.35 -20.29 -5.60
C LEU A 108 -19.51 -19.38 -5.14
N VAL A 109 -20.32 -18.92 -6.09
CA VAL A 109 -21.65 -18.39 -5.80
C VAL A 109 -22.62 -19.53 -6.08
N ALA A 110 -22.92 -20.30 -5.04
CA ALA A 110 -24.12 -21.12 -5.02
C ALA A 110 -25.30 -20.21 -4.67
N CYS A 111 -26.08 -19.83 -5.68
CA CYS A 111 -27.50 -19.52 -5.59
C CYS A 111 -28.09 -20.19 -6.84
N GLY A 112 -28.78 -21.32 -6.74
CA GLY A 112 -30.09 -21.38 -6.10
C GLY A 112 -31.11 -20.87 -7.11
N VAL A 113 -31.48 -21.73 -8.06
CA VAL A 113 -32.70 -21.60 -8.87
C VAL A 113 -33.90 -22.02 -8.07
#